data_AF-A0A7C3C174-F1
#
_entry.id   AF-A0A7C3C174-F1
#
_cell.length_a   1.000
_cell.length_b   1.000
_cell.length_c   1.000
_cell.angle_alpha   90.00
_cell.angle_beta   90.00
_cell.angle_gamma   90.00
#
_symmetry.space_group_name_H-M   'P 1'
#
loop_
_entity.id
_entity.type
_entity.pdbx_description
1 polymer ?
#
loop_
_entity_poly.entity_id
_entity_poly.type
_entity_poly.pdbx_seq_one_letter_code
_entity_poly.pdbx_strand_id
1 'polypeptide(L)'
;MVEMQPRIRKSDLLIDIDRAMKQRDLARANSLAIKLTEAEPKNIDGWMARARIAQMAGDYQNMQKWTKAALNLSPKHPLALLMNTESLVHLGEINKASRALEVMQKNARNDANWLTRIAEIYTQCGLFENAVKCLERARRLQPENPEIRYHYATSLIAIGDLLQAEEQFDELIKQAPHDYDAYYNRSNLRKQTWSDNHIDAIKNRLSQTVKHPMGVVQLNYALAKELEDIGEYEDS
;
A
#
# COMPACT_ATOMS: atom_id res chain seq x y z
N MET A 1 31.16 26.36 38.78
CA MET A 1 31.21 25.06 38.08
C MET A 1 30.06 25.02 37.10
N VAL A 2 30.34 25.16 35.81
CA VAL A 2 29.33 25.02 34.75
C VAL A 2 29.25 23.54 34.43
N GLU A 3 28.17 22.87 34.83
CA GLU A 3 27.87 21.51 34.39
C GLU A 3 27.75 21.52 32.86
N MET A 4 28.77 21.01 32.18
CA MET A 4 28.65 20.64 30.76
C MET A 4 27.63 19.51 30.69
N GLN A 5 26.40 19.84 30.28
CA GLN A 5 25.46 18.82 29.84
C GLN A 5 26.16 17.94 28.79
N PRO A 6 26.07 16.60 28.89
CA PRO A 6 26.71 15.73 27.92
C PRO A 6 26.20 16.11 26.54
N ARG A 7 27.12 16.42 25.61
CA ARG A 7 26.78 16.59 24.19
C ARG A 7 26.20 15.26 23.70
N ILE A 8 24.89 15.13 23.78
CA ILE A 8 24.15 14.00 23.21
C ILE A 8 24.55 13.97 21.73
N ARG A 9 25.13 12.85 21.27
CA ARG A 9 25.59 12.79 19.88
C ARG A 9 24.36 12.75 18.98
N LYS A 10 24.49 13.35 17.81
CA LYS A 10 23.44 13.49 16.79
C LYS A 10 22.75 12.16 16.45
N SER A 11 23.55 11.10 16.38
CA SER A 11 23.12 9.71 16.18
C SER A 11 22.27 9.17 17.32
N ASP A 12 22.51 9.63 18.55
CA ASP A 12 21.92 9.06 19.75
C ASP A 12 20.45 9.50 19.89
N LEU A 13 20.14 10.76 19.54
CA LEU A 13 18.76 11.26 19.54
C LEU A 13 17.87 10.51 18.54
N LEU A 14 18.33 10.27 17.31
CA LEU A 14 17.56 9.53 16.30
C LEU A 14 17.29 8.09 16.74
N ILE A 15 18.31 7.40 17.29
CA ILE A 15 18.15 6.04 17.81
C ILE A 15 17.14 6.02 18.96
N ASP A 16 17.18 6.99 19.86
CA ASP A 16 16.25 7.07 21.00
C ASP A 16 14.82 7.43 20.56
N ILE A 17 14.67 8.28 19.53
CA ILE A 17 13.37 8.54 18.89
C ILE A 17 12.79 7.26 18.30
N ASP A 18 13.56 6.54 17.48
CA ASP A 18 13.12 5.30 16.84
C ASP A 18 12.76 4.24 17.88
N ARG A 19 13.53 4.15 18.97
CA ARG A 19 13.22 3.24 20.10
C ARG A 19 11.91 3.63 20.77
N ALA A 20 11.68 4.90 21.06
CA ALA A 20 10.45 5.37 21.68
C ALA A 20 9.23 5.13 20.77
N MET A 21 9.36 5.35 19.47
CA MET A 21 8.31 5.03 18.48
C MET A 21 7.98 3.54 18.46
N LYS A 22 8.99 2.65 18.46
CA LYS A 22 8.78 1.19 18.54
C LYS A 22 8.06 0.78 19.82
N GLN A 23 8.30 1.48 20.92
CA GLN A 23 7.63 1.26 22.20
C GLN A 23 6.23 1.91 22.28
N ARG A 24 5.78 2.61 21.22
CA ARG A 24 4.58 3.45 21.18
C ARG A 24 4.53 4.56 22.24
N ASP A 25 5.69 4.94 22.78
CA ASP A 25 5.83 6.10 23.67
C ASP A 25 5.95 7.37 22.80
N LEU A 26 4.81 7.79 22.24
CA LEU A 26 4.74 8.94 21.33
C LEU A 26 5.08 10.26 22.04
N ALA A 27 4.83 10.36 23.35
CA ALA A 27 5.14 11.55 24.13
C ALA A 27 6.65 11.76 24.24
N ARG A 28 7.40 10.70 24.60
CA ARG A 28 8.86 10.73 24.63
C ARG A 28 9.44 10.94 23.23
N ALA A 29 8.94 10.21 22.24
CA ALA A 29 9.40 10.35 20.86
C ALA A 29 9.25 11.80 20.36
N ASN A 30 8.10 12.43 20.63
CA ASN A 30 7.85 13.83 20.27
C ASN A 30 8.80 14.80 20.99
N SER A 31 9.02 14.62 22.30
CA SER A 31 9.96 15.47 23.05
C SER A 31 11.37 15.40 22.47
N LEU A 32 11.85 14.20 22.15
CA LEU A 32 13.17 14.00 21.55
C LEU A 32 13.26 14.57 20.14
N ALA A 33 12.21 14.40 19.33
CA ALA A 33 12.16 14.92 17.97
C ALA A 33 12.13 16.46 17.94
N ILE A 34 11.44 17.11 18.90
CA ILE A 34 11.50 18.57 19.08
C ILE A 34 12.94 19.02 19.36
N LYS A 35 13.59 18.42 20.37
CA LYS A 35 14.98 18.72 20.71
C LYS A 35 15.92 18.57 19.51
N LEU A 36 15.74 17.52 18.71
CA LEU A 36 16.53 17.30 17.52
C LEU A 36 16.31 18.40 16.47
N THR A 37 15.06 18.81 16.22
CA THR A 37 14.77 19.89 15.26
C THR A 37 15.24 21.27 15.73
N GLU A 38 15.28 21.52 17.04
CA GLU A 38 15.81 22.77 17.61
C GLU A 38 17.34 22.80 17.57
N ALA A 39 17.99 21.70 17.93
CA ALA A 39 19.45 21.57 17.88
C ALA A 39 19.97 21.54 16.44
N GLU A 40 19.21 20.95 15.52
CA GLU A 40 19.60 20.75 14.12
C GLU A 40 18.48 21.08 13.13
N PRO A 41 18.14 22.37 12.93
CA PRO A 41 17.03 22.76 12.04
C PRO A 41 17.21 22.35 10.58
N LYS A 42 18.46 22.10 10.15
CA LYS A 42 18.81 21.65 8.78
C LYS A 42 18.90 20.12 8.65
N ASN A 43 18.70 19.37 9.73
CA ASN A 43 18.68 17.92 9.70
C ASN A 43 17.28 17.44 9.30
N ILE A 44 17.17 16.83 8.13
CA ILE A 44 15.90 16.33 7.60
C ILE A 44 15.31 15.22 8.47
N ASP A 45 16.14 14.39 9.10
CA ASP A 45 15.69 13.23 9.87
C ASP A 45 14.88 13.65 11.10
N GLY A 46 15.19 14.80 11.70
CA GLY A 46 14.40 15.37 12.80
C GLY A 46 12.99 15.76 12.36
N TRP A 47 12.85 16.41 11.21
CA TRP A 47 11.54 16.77 10.65
C TRP A 47 10.75 15.52 10.20
N MET A 48 11.45 14.54 9.61
CA MET A 48 10.85 13.25 9.24
C MET A 48 10.38 12.47 10.46
N ALA A 49 11.14 12.45 11.55
CA ALA A 49 10.72 11.86 12.82
C ALA A 49 9.43 12.50 13.33
N ARG A 50 9.36 13.84 13.36
CA ARG A 50 8.14 14.55 13.77
C ARG A 50 6.95 14.23 12.87
N ALA A 51 7.15 14.13 11.55
CA ALA A 51 6.11 13.71 10.62
C ALA A 51 5.61 12.29 10.91
N ARG A 52 6.52 11.33 11.19
CA ARG A 52 6.15 9.94 11.49
C ARG A 52 5.41 9.82 12.82
N ILE A 53 5.84 10.56 13.84
CA ILE A 53 5.14 10.62 15.13
C ILE A 53 3.73 11.18 14.94
N ALA A 54 3.56 12.23 14.14
CA ALA A 54 2.25 12.79 13.82
C ALA A 54 1.37 11.79 13.05
N GLN A 55 1.93 11.06 12.08
CA GLN A 55 1.24 9.97 11.38
C GLN A 55 0.75 8.89 12.36
N MET A 56 1.61 8.42 13.27
CA MET A 56 1.24 7.41 14.27
C MET A 56 0.16 7.90 15.23
N ALA A 57 0.06 9.21 15.46
CA ALA A 57 -0.97 9.85 16.27
C ALA A 57 -2.27 10.15 15.49
N GLY A 58 -2.29 9.94 14.17
CA GLY A 58 -3.40 10.36 13.29
C GLY A 58 -3.53 11.88 13.13
N ASP A 59 -2.50 12.64 13.50
CA ASP A 59 -2.47 14.10 13.40
C ASP A 59 -1.94 14.51 12.02
N TYR A 60 -2.81 14.41 11.02
CA TYR A 60 -2.45 14.65 9.62
C TYR A 60 -2.12 16.12 9.34
N GLN A 61 -2.64 17.07 10.14
CA GLN A 61 -2.30 18.49 10.03
C GLN A 61 -0.82 18.72 10.40
N ASN A 62 -0.36 18.18 11.53
CA ASN A 62 1.04 18.27 11.91
C ASN A 62 1.94 17.40 11.02
N MET A 63 1.46 16.23 10.57
CA MET A 63 2.18 15.42 9.58
C MET A 63 2.51 16.27 8.35
N GLN A 64 1.52 16.93 7.76
CA GLN A 64 1.70 17.80 6.59
C GLN A 64 2.67 18.95 6.87
N LYS A 65 2.57 19.57 8.06
CA LYS A 65 3.46 20.67 8.47
C LYS A 65 4.91 20.22 8.51
N TRP A 66 5.20 19.07 9.12
CA TRP A 66 6.56 18.57 9.30
C TRP A 66 7.14 17.99 8.01
N THR A 67 6.33 17.34 7.17
CA THR A 67 6.77 16.91 5.84
C THR A 67 7.09 18.10 4.94
N LYS A 68 6.32 19.19 4.99
CA LYS A 68 6.66 20.45 4.30
C LYS A 68 8.00 21.03 4.77
N ALA A 69 8.26 21.02 6.08
CA ALA A 69 9.56 21.44 6.61
C ALA A 69 10.71 20.58 6.09
N ALA A 70 10.53 19.25 6.04
CA ALA A 70 11.49 18.32 5.45
C ALA A 70 11.70 18.59 3.94
N LEU A 71 10.63 18.81 3.19
CA LEU A 71 10.67 19.10 1.75
C LEU A 71 11.31 20.45 1.43
N ASN A 72 11.23 21.45 2.32
CA ASN A 72 11.95 22.71 2.16
C ASN A 72 13.47 22.51 2.21
N LEU A 73 13.96 21.52 2.96
CA LEU A 73 15.38 21.15 3.02
C LEU A 73 15.79 20.25 1.86
N SER A 74 14.93 19.30 1.48
CA SER A 74 15.17 18.37 0.38
C SER A 74 13.89 18.15 -0.44
N PRO A 75 13.66 18.98 -1.49
CA PRO A 75 12.41 18.95 -2.27
C PRO A 75 12.11 17.63 -2.99
N LYS A 76 13.13 16.79 -3.19
CA LYS A 76 13.03 15.51 -3.88
C LYS A 76 13.13 14.30 -2.94
N HIS A 77 13.05 14.51 -1.62
CA HIS A 77 13.16 13.42 -0.65
C HIS A 77 11.96 12.46 -0.79
N PRO A 78 12.15 11.19 -1.22
CA PRO A 78 11.03 10.32 -1.60
C PRO A 78 10.02 10.08 -0.49
N LEU A 79 10.51 9.74 0.72
CA LEU A 79 9.64 9.49 1.87
C LEU A 79 8.90 10.75 2.33
N ALA A 80 9.51 11.93 2.19
CA ALA A 80 8.85 13.18 2.59
C ALA A 80 7.72 13.54 1.60
N LEU A 81 7.94 13.29 0.29
CA LEU A 81 6.92 13.44 -0.74
C LEU A 81 5.75 12.48 -0.50
N LEU A 82 6.05 11.21 -0.21
CA LEU A 82 5.06 10.18 0.08
C LEU A 82 4.17 10.59 1.26
N MET A 83 4.80 10.83 2.42
CA MET A 83 4.09 11.21 3.65
C MET A 83 3.32 12.53 3.49
N ASN A 84 3.89 13.52 2.79
CA ASN A 84 3.16 14.76 2.53
C ASN A 84 1.90 14.49 1.69
N THR A 85 2.01 13.62 0.69
CA THR A 85 0.88 13.27 -0.18
C THR A 85 -0.18 12.48 0.58
N GLU A 86 0.21 11.49 1.39
CA GLU A 86 -0.70 10.77 2.29
C GLU A 86 -1.43 11.73 3.24
N SER A 87 -0.72 12.69 3.83
CA SER A 87 -1.34 13.69 4.69
C SER A 87 -2.39 14.53 3.94
N LEU A 88 -2.16 14.85 2.67
CA LEU A 88 -3.13 15.56 1.83
C LEU A 88 -4.37 14.70 1.58
N VAL A 89 -4.21 13.41 1.35
CA VAL A 89 -5.34 12.46 1.18
C VAL A 89 -6.19 12.41 2.44
N HIS A 90 -5.58 12.20 3.61
CA HIS A 90 -6.30 12.12 4.88
C HIS A 90 -6.99 13.44 5.28
N LEU A 91 -6.46 14.58 4.85
CA LEU A 91 -7.08 15.90 5.05
C LEU A 91 -8.17 16.23 4.02
N GLY A 92 -8.46 15.32 3.07
CA GLY A 92 -9.44 15.55 2.01
C GLY A 92 -8.96 16.52 0.92
N GLU A 93 -7.68 16.89 0.91
CA GLU A 93 -7.08 17.81 -0.05
C GLU A 93 -6.72 17.08 -1.38
N ILE A 94 -7.67 16.32 -1.92
CA ILE A 94 -7.47 15.38 -3.05
C ILE A 94 -6.87 16.05 -4.29
N ASN A 95 -7.30 17.28 -4.60
CA ASN A 95 -6.74 18.04 -5.73
C ASN A 95 -5.24 18.32 -5.59
N LYS A 96 -4.75 18.57 -4.37
CA LYS A 96 -3.34 18.80 -4.12
C LYS A 96 -2.57 17.47 -4.10
N ALA A 97 -3.17 16.42 -3.54
CA ALA A 97 -2.59 15.07 -3.56
C ALA A 97 -2.39 14.60 -5.01
N SER A 98 -3.40 14.74 -5.87
CA SER A 98 -3.33 14.38 -7.29
C SER A 98 -2.17 15.06 -8.02
N ARG A 99 -2.01 16.38 -7.86
CA ARG A 99 -0.88 17.12 -8.46
C ARG A 99 0.48 16.65 -7.93
N ALA A 100 0.57 16.34 -6.64
CA ALA A 100 1.81 15.81 -6.06
C ALA A 100 2.14 14.42 -6.66
N LEU A 101 1.13 13.55 -6.80
CA LEU A 101 1.28 12.22 -7.40
C LEU A 101 1.71 12.30 -8.86
N GLU A 102 1.16 13.22 -9.65
CA GLU A 102 1.58 13.41 -11.04
C GLU A 102 3.07 13.73 -11.15
N VAL A 103 3.57 14.58 -10.25
CA VAL A 103 5.00 14.91 -10.19
C VAL A 103 5.82 13.70 -9.74
N MET A 104 5.36 12.95 -8.73
CA MET A 104 6.04 11.75 -8.26
C MET A 104 6.11 10.67 -9.35
N GLN A 105 5.01 10.45 -10.08
CA GLN A 105 4.91 9.49 -11.19
C GLN A 105 5.85 9.85 -12.34
N LYS A 106 5.89 11.13 -12.75
CA LYS A 106 6.80 11.61 -13.80
C LYS A 106 8.28 11.40 -13.44
N ASN A 107 8.61 11.52 -12.15
CA ASN A 107 9.98 11.34 -11.66
C ASN A 107 10.30 9.91 -11.21
N ALA A 108 9.34 8.98 -11.31
CA ALA A 108 9.55 7.58 -10.95
C ALA A 108 10.55 6.91 -11.91
N ARG A 109 11.74 6.59 -11.39
CA ARG A 109 12.85 5.98 -12.13
C ARG A 109 12.64 4.47 -12.30
N ASN A 110 11.73 4.03 -13.17
CA ASN A 110 11.50 2.59 -13.47
C ASN A 110 11.60 1.68 -12.23
N ASP A 111 11.08 2.15 -11.10
CA ASP A 111 11.15 1.48 -9.81
C ASP A 111 9.75 0.93 -9.55
N ALA A 112 9.62 -0.39 -9.65
CA ALA A 112 8.33 -1.06 -9.52
C ALA A 112 7.70 -0.80 -8.16
N ASN A 113 8.48 -0.88 -7.08
CA ASN A 113 7.99 -0.66 -5.72
C ASN A 113 7.49 0.77 -5.54
N TRP A 114 8.23 1.75 -6.08
CA TRP A 114 7.82 3.14 -6.01
C TRP A 114 6.56 3.42 -6.84
N LEU A 115 6.44 2.84 -8.02
CA LEU A 115 5.24 2.93 -8.85
C LEU A 115 4.02 2.31 -8.16
N THR A 116 4.18 1.17 -7.47
CA THR A 116 3.12 0.54 -6.67
C THR A 116 2.68 1.45 -5.53
N ARG A 117 3.62 2.05 -4.78
CA ARG A 117 3.27 3.02 -3.72
C ARG A 117 2.52 4.24 -4.24
N ILE A 118 2.91 4.78 -5.40
CA ILE A 118 2.18 5.88 -6.04
C ILE A 118 0.76 5.41 -6.42
N ALA A 119 0.63 4.21 -6.96
CA ALA A 119 -0.66 3.64 -7.34
C ALA A 119 -1.60 3.45 -6.15
N GLU A 120 -1.10 2.95 -5.02
CA GLU A 120 -1.88 2.82 -3.77
C GLU A 120 -2.49 4.16 -3.36
N ILE A 121 -1.72 5.25 -3.42
CA ILE A 121 -2.24 6.58 -3.07
C ILE A 121 -3.22 7.08 -4.14
N TYR A 122 -2.99 6.82 -5.42
CA TYR A 122 -4.00 7.10 -6.47
C TYR A 122 -5.32 6.37 -6.19
N THR A 123 -5.27 5.10 -5.80
CA THR A 123 -6.44 4.31 -5.41
C THR A 123 -7.16 4.92 -4.20
N GLN A 124 -6.43 5.38 -3.18
CA GLN A 124 -7.01 6.10 -2.03
C GLN A 124 -7.66 7.44 -2.42
N CYS A 125 -7.18 8.08 -3.49
CA CYS A 125 -7.79 9.28 -4.05
C CYS A 125 -9.01 9.00 -4.95
N GLY A 126 -9.34 7.73 -5.21
CA GLY A 126 -10.35 7.33 -6.19
C GLY A 126 -9.93 7.56 -7.65
N LEU A 127 -8.63 7.74 -7.92
CA LEU A 127 -8.06 8.01 -9.24
C LEU A 127 -7.54 6.71 -9.87
N PHE A 128 -8.45 5.77 -10.11
CA PHE A 128 -8.11 4.38 -10.45
C PHE A 128 -7.41 4.24 -11.82
N GLU A 129 -7.74 5.08 -12.81
CA GLU A 129 -7.07 5.07 -14.12
C GLU A 129 -5.58 5.45 -14.01
N ASN A 130 -5.24 6.35 -13.08
CA ASN A 130 -3.86 6.72 -12.80
C ASN A 130 -3.12 5.59 -12.06
N ALA A 131 -3.81 4.90 -11.14
CA ALA A 131 -3.28 3.72 -10.46
C ALA A 131 -2.96 2.61 -11.47
N VAL A 132 -3.89 2.29 -12.38
CA VAL A 132 -3.72 1.32 -13.48
C VAL A 132 -2.48 1.62 -14.30
N LYS A 133 -2.25 2.88 -14.72
CA LYS A 133 -1.05 3.26 -15.48
C LYS A 133 0.25 3.02 -14.71
N CYS A 134 0.26 3.29 -13.40
CA CYS A 134 1.43 3.05 -12.56
C CYS A 134 1.69 1.55 -12.41
N LEU A 135 0.64 0.78 -12.12
CA LEU A 135 0.70 -0.66 -11.87
C LEU A 135 1.03 -1.46 -13.12
N GLU A 136 0.53 -1.05 -14.28
CA GLU A 136 0.91 -1.66 -15.55
C GLU A 136 2.42 -1.54 -15.79
N ARG A 137 3.00 -0.34 -15.56
CA ARG A 137 4.44 -0.12 -15.67
C ARG A 137 5.21 -0.90 -14.59
N ALA A 138 4.70 -0.93 -13.36
CA ALA A 138 5.31 -1.70 -12.26
C ALA A 138 5.34 -3.21 -12.57
N ARG A 139 4.24 -3.76 -13.09
CA ARG A 139 4.12 -5.17 -13.48
C ARG A 139 5.07 -5.53 -14.61
N ARG A 140 5.29 -4.64 -15.58
CA ARG A 140 6.30 -4.87 -16.65
C ARG A 140 7.73 -4.93 -16.10
N LEU A 141 8.01 -4.21 -15.01
CA LEU A 141 9.33 -4.19 -14.36
C LEU A 141 9.54 -5.41 -13.45
N GLN A 142 8.47 -5.92 -12.83
CA GLN A 142 8.48 -7.08 -11.94
C GLN A 142 7.29 -8.01 -12.25
N PRO A 143 7.37 -8.82 -13.32
CA PRO A 143 6.26 -9.67 -13.76
C PRO A 143 5.91 -10.81 -12.78
N GLU A 144 6.85 -11.20 -11.92
CA GLU A 144 6.69 -12.26 -10.92
C GLU A 144 6.29 -11.74 -9.54
N ASN A 145 5.96 -10.46 -9.40
CA ASN A 145 5.54 -9.89 -8.12
C ASN A 145 4.02 -10.01 -7.93
N PRO A 146 3.53 -10.89 -7.03
CA PRO A 146 2.11 -11.12 -6.83
C PRO A 146 1.37 -9.89 -6.26
N GLU A 147 2.02 -9.10 -5.40
CA GLU A 147 1.43 -7.89 -4.79
C GLU A 147 1.08 -6.85 -5.87
N ILE A 148 1.99 -6.63 -6.81
CA ILE A 148 1.77 -5.69 -7.93
C ILE A 148 0.60 -6.17 -8.80
N ARG A 149 0.54 -7.46 -9.07
CA ARG A 149 -0.53 -8.07 -9.87
C ARG A 149 -1.89 -7.95 -9.19
N TYR A 150 -1.94 -8.19 -7.88
CA TYR A 150 -3.16 -8.01 -7.08
C TYR A 150 -3.64 -6.55 -7.09
N HIS A 151 -2.74 -5.59 -6.85
CA HIS A 151 -3.09 -4.16 -6.93
C HIS A 151 -3.55 -3.75 -8.32
N TYR A 152 -2.93 -4.32 -9.37
CA TYR A 152 -3.34 -4.07 -10.75
C TYR A 152 -4.75 -4.59 -11.03
N ALA A 153 -5.02 -5.85 -10.68
CA ALA A 153 -6.34 -6.47 -10.85
C ALA A 153 -7.45 -5.69 -10.11
N THR A 154 -7.21 -5.31 -8.86
CA THR A 154 -8.18 -4.53 -8.07
C THR A 154 -8.41 -3.12 -8.61
N SER A 155 -7.38 -2.48 -9.18
CA SER A 155 -7.54 -1.19 -9.86
C SER A 155 -8.29 -1.33 -11.19
N LEU A 156 -8.12 -2.45 -11.91
CA LEU A 156 -8.86 -2.76 -13.13
C LEU A 156 -10.36 -2.98 -12.84
N ILE A 157 -10.68 -3.69 -11.75
CA ILE A 157 -12.06 -3.82 -11.26
C ILE A 157 -12.69 -2.45 -11.04
N ALA A 158 -11.98 -1.54 -10.38
CA ALA A 158 -12.50 -0.22 -10.04
C ALA A 158 -12.82 0.66 -11.28
N ILE A 159 -12.15 0.43 -12.41
CA ILE A 159 -12.46 1.10 -13.69
C ILE A 159 -13.40 0.28 -14.59
N GLY A 160 -13.85 -0.88 -14.13
CA GLY A 160 -14.78 -1.77 -14.87
C GLY A 160 -14.11 -2.64 -15.95
N ASP A 161 -12.78 -2.71 -16.00
CA ASP A 161 -12.07 -3.60 -16.93
C ASP A 161 -11.94 -5.01 -16.33
N LEU A 162 -13.09 -5.69 -16.25
CA LEU A 162 -13.23 -6.99 -15.60
C LEU A 162 -12.48 -8.09 -16.34
N LEU A 163 -12.36 -7.99 -17.67
CA LEU A 163 -11.64 -8.97 -18.50
C LEU A 163 -10.14 -8.95 -18.18
N GLN A 164 -9.51 -7.78 -18.19
CA GLN A 164 -8.09 -7.71 -17.82
C GLN A 164 -7.87 -8.05 -16.34
N ALA A 165 -8.82 -7.72 -15.46
CA ALA A 165 -8.73 -8.11 -14.05
C ALA A 165 -8.72 -9.64 -13.89
N GLU A 166 -9.57 -10.36 -14.63
CA GLU A 166 -9.64 -11.82 -14.65
C GLU A 166 -8.30 -12.42 -15.09
N GLU A 167 -7.73 -11.93 -16.19
CA GLU A 167 -6.39 -12.34 -16.67
C GLU A 167 -5.31 -12.14 -15.60
N GLN A 168 -5.37 -11.03 -14.85
CA GLN A 168 -4.40 -10.79 -13.79
C GLN A 168 -4.57 -11.77 -12.61
N PHE A 169 -5.80 -12.11 -12.22
CA PHE A 169 -6.00 -13.11 -11.18
C PHE A 169 -5.63 -14.52 -11.63
N ASP A 170 -5.86 -14.87 -12.90
CA ASP A 170 -5.42 -16.14 -13.48
C ASP A 170 -3.90 -16.31 -13.39
N GLU A 171 -3.16 -15.28 -13.80
CA GLU A 171 -1.70 -15.29 -13.70
C GLU A 171 -1.23 -15.28 -12.23
N LEU A 172 -1.94 -14.59 -11.34
CA LEU A 172 -1.64 -14.59 -9.91
C LEU A 172 -1.80 -15.99 -9.31
N ILE A 173 -2.88 -16.68 -9.66
CA ILE A 173 -3.15 -18.06 -9.21
C ILE A 173 -2.09 -19.03 -9.72
N LYS A 174 -1.59 -18.85 -10.95
CA LYS A 174 -0.49 -19.67 -11.49
C LYS A 174 0.81 -19.43 -10.71
N GLN A 175 1.14 -18.18 -10.40
CA GLN A 175 2.38 -17.80 -9.70
C GLN A 175 2.34 -18.13 -8.20
N ALA A 176 1.20 -17.89 -7.57
CA ALA A 176 0.97 -18.07 -6.13
C ALA A 176 -0.33 -18.86 -5.89
N PRO A 177 -0.34 -20.19 -6.06
CA PRO A 177 -1.55 -21.01 -5.88
C PRO A 177 -2.16 -20.95 -4.46
N HIS A 178 -1.42 -20.45 -3.48
CA HIS A 178 -1.86 -20.29 -2.09
C HIS A 178 -2.43 -18.89 -1.80
N ASP A 179 -2.51 -18.01 -2.82
CA ASP A 179 -3.25 -16.76 -2.74
C ASP A 179 -4.74 -17.04 -2.93
N TYR A 180 -5.42 -17.40 -1.84
CA TYR A 180 -6.82 -17.81 -1.89
C TYR A 180 -7.78 -16.65 -2.15
N ASP A 181 -7.37 -15.42 -1.81
CA ASP A 181 -8.15 -14.23 -2.09
C ASP A 181 -8.22 -13.98 -3.61
N ALA A 182 -7.19 -14.37 -4.38
CA ALA A 182 -7.23 -14.32 -5.84
C ALA A 182 -8.36 -15.19 -6.45
N TYR A 183 -8.60 -16.39 -5.91
CA TYR A 183 -9.71 -17.25 -6.36
C TYR A 183 -11.06 -16.60 -6.07
N TYR A 184 -11.25 -16.14 -4.83
CA TYR A 184 -12.48 -15.46 -4.43
C TYR A 184 -12.74 -14.21 -5.27
N ASN A 185 -11.73 -13.37 -5.48
CA ASN A 185 -11.87 -12.15 -6.26
C ASN A 185 -12.18 -12.46 -7.73
N ARG A 186 -11.48 -13.42 -8.34
CA ARG A 186 -11.73 -13.85 -9.73
C ARG A 186 -13.17 -14.34 -9.91
N SER A 187 -13.64 -15.22 -9.03
CA SER A 187 -15.01 -15.74 -9.10
C SER A 187 -16.04 -14.63 -9.00
N ASN A 188 -15.80 -13.59 -8.22
CA ASN A 188 -16.72 -12.45 -8.03
C ASN A 188 -16.71 -11.39 -9.16
N LEU A 189 -15.81 -11.47 -10.14
CA LEU A 189 -15.69 -10.43 -11.18
C LEU A 189 -16.93 -10.30 -12.06
N ARG A 190 -17.57 -11.41 -12.40
CA ARG A 190 -18.71 -11.49 -13.31
C ARG A 190 -19.61 -12.64 -12.93
N LYS A 191 -20.81 -12.69 -13.50
CA LYS A 191 -21.66 -13.87 -13.43
C LYS A 191 -21.02 -15.01 -14.25
N GLN A 192 -20.88 -16.18 -13.65
CA GLN A 192 -20.34 -17.36 -14.32
C GLN A 192 -21.39 -18.03 -15.20
N THR A 193 -20.92 -18.79 -16.18
CA THR A 193 -21.80 -19.57 -17.07
C THR A 193 -21.32 -21.01 -17.17
N TRP A 194 -22.20 -21.88 -17.66
CA TRP A 194 -21.88 -23.28 -17.92
C TRP A 194 -20.64 -23.48 -18.80
N SER A 195 -20.41 -22.59 -19.77
CA SER A 195 -19.28 -22.65 -20.71
C SER A 195 -18.05 -21.85 -20.27
N ASP A 196 -18.18 -21.04 -19.23
CA ASP A 196 -17.15 -20.07 -18.83
C ASP A 196 -17.21 -19.83 -17.31
N ASN A 197 -16.48 -20.68 -16.59
CA ASN A 197 -16.33 -20.75 -15.13
C ASN A 197 -14.99 -21.40 -14.77
N HIS A 198 -14.71 -21.51 -13.47
CA HIS A 198 -13.48 -22.06 -12.91
C HIS A 198 -13.72 -23.18 -11.88
N ILE A 199 -14.92 -23.75 -11.85
CA ILE A 199 -15.37 -24.72 -10.82
C ILE A 199 -14.39 -25.89 -10.69
N ASP A 200 -13.97 -26.48 -11.81
CA ASP A 200 -13.04 -27.61 -11.81
C ASP A 200 -11.67 -27.25 -11.23
N ALA A 201 -11.18 -26.04 -11.55
CA ALA A 201 -9.91 -25.55 -11.02
C ALA A 201 -9.99 -25.30 -9.50
N ILE A 202 -11.12 -24.77 -9.03
CA ILE A 202 -11.38 -24.53 -7.60
C ILE A 202 -11.51 -25.87 -6.85
N LYS A 203 -12.28 -26.83 -7.37
CA LYS A 203 -12.43 -28.19 -6.80
C LYS A 203 -11.08 -28.91 -6.74
N ASN A 204 -10.29 -28.85 -7.81
CA ASN A 204 -8.93 -29.42 -7.81
C ASN A 204 -8.06 -28.76 -6.73
N ARG A 205 -8.11 -27.43 -6.58
CA ARG A 205 -7.35 -26.74 -5.54
C ARG A 205 -7.78 -27.15 -4.13
N LEU A 206 -9.09 -27.20 -3.87
CA LEU A 206 -9.67 -27.66 -2.60
C LEU A 206 -9.18 -29.07 -2.22
N SER A 207 -9.12 -29.98 -3.19
CA SER A 207 -8.62 -31.35 -2.96
C SER A 207 -7.15 -31.39 -2.51
N GLN A 208 -6.34 -30.41 -2.94
CA GLN A 208 -4.93 -30.30 -2.58
C GLN A 208 -4.72 -29.60 -1.23
N THR A 209 -5.64 -28.72 -0.82
CA THR A 209 -5.59 -27.99 0.47
C THR A 209 -6.02 -28.83 1.67
N VAL A 210 -6.51 -30.06 1.49
CA VAL A 210 -6.92 -30.96 2.59
C VAL A 210 -5.81 -31.21 3.62
N LYS A 211 -4.53 -31.03 3.24
CA LYS A 211 -3.38 -31.13 4.16
C LYS A 211 -3.07 -29.85 4.94
N HIS A 212 -3.58 -28.69 4.49
CA HIS A 212 -3.35 -27.36 5.06
C HIS A 212 -4.63 -26.52 4.98
N PRO A 213 -5.44 -26.42 6.06
CA PRO A 213 -6.78 -25.84 6.01
C PRO A 213 -6.84 -24.32 5.78
N MET A 214 -5.71 -23.66 5.52
CA MET A 214 -5.72 -22.25 5.12
C MET A 214 -6.38 -22.11 3.75
N GLY A 215 -7.22 -21.09 3.59
CA GLY A 215 -7.85 -20.79 2.31
C GLY A 215 -9.08 -21.61 1.95
N VAL A 216 -9.44 -22.63 2.73
CA VAL A 216 -10.62 -23.47 2.47
C VAL A 216 -11.89 -22.62 2.46
N VAL A 217 -11.98 -21.63 3.35
CA VAL A 217 -13.13 -20.71 3.40
C VAL A 217 -13.24 -19.90 2.11
N GLN A 218 -12.17 -19.23 1.67
CA GLN A 218 -12.17 -18.47 0.42
C GLN A 218 -12.49 -19.34 -0.80
N LEU A 219 -11.90 -20.53 -0.88
CA LEU A 219 -12.14 -21.45 -1.99
C LEU A 219 -13.58 -21.99 -2.00
N ASN A 220 -14.16 -22.28 -0.83
CA ASN A 220 -15.57 -22.67 -0.75
C ASN A 220 -16.49 -21.51 -1.12
N TYR A 221 -16.21 -20.28 -0.66
CA TYR A 221 -16.98 -19.11 -1.10
C TYR A 221 -16.88 -18.88 -2.61
N ALA A 222 -15.69 -19.04 -3.18
CA ALA A 222 -15.49 -18.97 -4.62
C ALA A 222 -16.33 -20.05 -5.34
N LEU A 223 -16.22 -21.31 -4.88
CA LEU A 223 -16.94 -22.44 -5.46
C LEU A 223 -18.47 -22.26 -5.39
N ALA A 224 -19.00 -21.97 -4.20
CA ALA A 224 -20.42 -21.73 -3.96
C ALA A 224 -20.96 -20.64 -4.89
N LYS A 225 -20.25 -19.51 -4.96
CA LYS A 225 -20.62 -18.40 -5.84
C LYS A 225 -20.70 -18.82 -7.32
N GLU A 226 -19.74 -19.60 -7.82
CA GLU A 226 -19.76 -20.05 -9.22
C GLU A 226 -20.85 -21.10 -9.50
N LEU A 227 -21.15 -21.98 -8.53
CA LEU A 227 -22.22 -22.98 -8.64
C LEU A 227 -23.60 -22.33 -8.64
N GLU A 228 -23.84 -21.36 -7.75
CA GLU A 228 -25.07 -20.57 -7.72
C GLU A 228 -25.31 -19.84 -9.05
N ASP A 229 -24.27 -19.28 -9.64
CA ASP A 229 -24.37 -18.56 -10.92
C ASP A 229 -24.85 -19.44 -12.07
N ILE A 230 -24.45 -20.72 -12.09
CA ILE A 230 -24.84 -21.70 -13.11
C ILE A 230 -26.12 -22.48 -12.74
N GLY A 231 -26.64 -22.29 -11.52
CA GLY A 231 -27.90 -22.88 -11.04
C GLY A 231 -27.75 -24.21 -10.30
N GLU A 232 -26.54 -24.60 -9.90
CA GLU A 232 -26.23 -25.83 -9.18
C GLU A 232 -26.28 -25.63 -7.66
N TYR A 233 -27.48 -25.33 -7.13
CA TYR A 233 -27.65 -24.95 -5.72
C TYR A 233 -27.43 -26.08 -4.71
N GLU A 234 -27.59 -27.34 -5.11
CA GLU A 234 -27.41 -28.49 -4.20
C GLU A 234 -25.93 -28.73 -3.86
N ASP A 235 -25.03 -28.29 -4.74
CA ASP A 235 -23.58 -28.46 -4.63
C ASP A 235 -22.87 -27.22 -4.05
N SER A 236 -23.60 -26.11 -3.86
CA SER A 236 -23.11 -24.80 -3.34
C SER A 236 -23.01 -24.80 -1.80
#